data_AF-A0A9P0PHK9-F1
#
_entry.id   AF-A0A9P0PHK9-F1
#
_cell.length_a   1.000
_cell.length_b   1.000
_cell.length_c   1.000
_cell.angle_alpha   90.00
_cell.angle_beta   90.00
_cell.angle_gamma   90.00
#
_symmetry.space_group_name_H-M   'P 1'
#
loop_
_entity.id
_entity.type
_entity.pdbx_description
1 polymer ?
#
loop_
_entity_poly.entity_id
_entity_poly.type
_entity_poly.pdbx_seq_one_letter_code
_entity_poly.pdbx_strand_id
1 'polypeptide(L)'
;MDPENRDTPGGSNYRVISRKRLYDKMQEQNLPNLEEKLNYLENKLLTHGDYSQEQIRELKHKFSYIKSEFKRRRSKGKRQEDKLLKENDWLQGTFQIPKSSHGRVGRPLKPFSELSERSRRRKTEQLRNTVSKEALVHAAKVSLQSSGNRDASQVLTELVKSPKRGTKYKKAYATHLQVNATQLTPLRSLSTFVEADLSRKHYEVIRDSNKNITLVIPYCKRKNNPTPSSPRYCRPIRISFIKETTDTTNNEIKYIQNQIDALENSVFTREGISASVKHAMAFTMVDEKVCNAATQTASTMKCYICGATPKLFNDLSIKRDVDSGALSFGLSILHARIRLFQSILHLSYKLPVKKWQLRSEADKTVVKERKGEIQKVFREETGLIVDVPKANFGNTNDGNTSRRFFAEPQKANSEELTDKEQNESDDEPCP
;
A
#
# COMPACT_ATOMS: atom_id res chain seq x y z
N MET A 1 -40.81 -25.53 -24.29
CA MET A 1 -41.53 -26.63 -24.96
C MET A 1 -42.99 -26.46 -24.60
N ASP A 2 -43.80 -26.03 -25.57
CA ASP A 2 -45.23 -25.74 -25.37
C ASP A 2 -46.02 -27.00 -24.95
N PRO A 3 -46.96 -26.88 -24.00
CA PRO A 3 -47.66 -28.03 -23.41
C PRO A 3 -48.83 -28.57 -24.26
N GLU A 4 -48.96 -28.18 -25.53
CA GLU A 4 -50.15 -28.46 -26.36
C GLU A 4 -49.94 -29.55 -27.44
N ASN A 5 -49.20 -30.62 -27.15
CA ASN A 5 -48.95 -31.69 -28.12
C ASN A 5 -49.52 -33.06 -27.71
N ARG A 6 -50.76 -33.10 -27.21
CA ARG A 6 -51.51 -34.36 -27.06
C ARG A 6 -52.03 -34.83 -28.43
N ASP A 7 -51.17 -35.47 -29.20
CA ASP A 7 -51.60 -36.37 -30.27
C ASP A 7 -51.70 -37.78 -29.67
N THR A 8 -52.75 -38.51 -30.00
CA THR A 8 -53.00 -39.85 -29.47
C THR A 8 -51.91 -40.81 -29.96
N PRO A 9 -51.32 -41.67 -29.10
CA PRO A 9 -50.31 -42.61 -29.55
C PRO A 9 -50.93 -43.61 -30.55
N GLY A 10 -50.54 -43.53 -31.82
CA GLY A 10 -50.72 -44.62 -32.77
C GLY A 10 -49.59 -45.65 -32.65
N GLY A 11 -49.75 -46.79 -33.30
CA GLY A 11 -48.78 -47.89 -33.32
C GLY A 11 -47.33 -47.46 -33.59
N SER A 12 -46.37 -48.30 -33.19
CA SER A 12 -44.94 -47.99 -32.96
C SER A 12 -44.32 -46.93 -33.90
N ASN A 13 -44.62 -46.96 -35.20
CA ASN A 13 -43.96 -46.16 -36.23
C ASN A 13 -44.67 -44.84 -36.61
N TYR A 14 -45.92 -44.61 -36.16
CA TYR A 14 -46.72 -43.45 -36.58
C TYR A 14 -47.27 -42.66 -35.39
N ARG A 15 -47.40 -41.34 -35.57
CA ARG A 15 -48.15 -40.41 -34.71
C ARG A 15 -49.49 -40.10 -35.39
N VAL A 16 -50.58 -40.08 -34.65
CA VAL A 16 -51.93 -39.91 -35.21
C VAL A 16 -52.46 -38.53 -34.85
N ILE A 17 -52.85 -37.75 -35.86
CA ILE A 17 -53.51 -36.45 -35.68
C ILE A 17 -54.92 -36.50 -36.25
N SER A 18 -55.90 -35.87 -35.58
CA SER A 18 -57.26 -35.78 -36.11
C SER A 18 -57.33 -34.77 -37.26
N ARG A 19 -58.16 -35.04 -38.27
CA ARG A 19 -58.35 -34.14 -39.41
C ARG A 19 -58.97 -32.80 -38.99
N LYS A 20 -59.85 -32.82 -37.99
CA LYS A 20 -60.37 -31.60 -37.33
C LYS A 20 -59.24 -30.72 -36.79
N ARG A 21 -58.25 -31.30 -36.12
CA ARG A 21 -57.10 -30.52 -35.61
C ARG A 21 -56.24 -29.92 -36.72
N LEU A 22 -56.08 -30.64 -37.84
CA LEU A 22 -55.41 -30.09 -39.02
C LEU A 22 -56.21 -28.93 -39.62
N TYR A 23 -57.54 -29.02 -39.63
CA TYR A 23 -58.43 -27.95 -40.07
C TYR A 23 -58.38 -26.72 -39.14
N ASP A 24 -58.44 -26.91 -37.83
CA ASP A 24 -58.37 -25.82 -36.86
C ASP A 24 -57.03 -25.06 -36.99
N LYS A 25 -55.91 -25.78 -37.07
CA LYS A 25 -54.58 -25.20 -37.33
C LYS A 25 -54.48 -24.49 -38.69
N MET A 26 -55.26 -24.91 -39.69
CA MET A 26 -55.36 -24.23 -40.98
C MET A 26 -56.05 -22.87 -40.82
N GLN A 27 -57.09 -22.80 -39.98
CA GLN A 27 -57.89 -21.60 -39.79
C GLN A 27 -57.24 -20.57 -38.88
N GLU A 28 -56.42 -21.00 -37.92
CA GLU A 28 -55.59 -20.10 -37.09
C GLU A 28 -54.62 -19.23 -37.92
N GLN A 29 -54.34 -19.59 -39.18
CA GLN A 29 -53.45 -18.82 -40.05
C GLN A 29 -54.21 -17.77 -40.86
N ASN A 30 -53.75 -16.53 -40.79
CA ASN A 30 -54.32 -15.36 -41.47
C ASN A 30 -53.84 -15.26 -42.94
N LEU A 31 -53.90 -16.37 -43.69
CA LEU A 31 -53.47 -16.44 -45.09
C LEU A 31 -54.68 -16.31 -46.05
N PRO A 32 -54.55 -15.57 -47.16
CA PRO A 32 -55.69 -15.23 -48.04
C PRO A 32 -56.16 -16.40 -48.90
N ASN A 33 -55.26 -17.31 -49.30
CA ASN A 33 -55.55 -18.40 -50.22
C ASN A 33 -55.54 -19.76 -49.52
N LEU A 34 -56.51 -20.63 -49.85
CA LEU A 34 -56.56 -22.00 -49.33
C LEU A 34 -55.33 -22.82 -49.73
N GLU A 35 -54.81 -22.62 -50.94
CA GLU A 35 -53.62 -23.34 -51.40
C GLU A 35 -52.40 -23.02 -50.52
N GLU A 36 -52.26 -21.75 -50.14
CA GLU A 36 -51.18 -21.27 -49.27
C GLU A 36 -51.34 -21.83 -47.85
N LYS A 37 -52.58 -21.87 -47.33
CA LYS A 37 -52.87 -22.50 -46.02
C LYS A 37 -52.48 -23.99 -46.01
N LEU A 38 -52.80 -24.72 -47.07
CA LEU A 38 -52.46 -26.15 -47.20
C LEU A 38 -50.95 -26.38 -47.41
N ASN A 39 -50.27 -25.50 -48.15
CA ASN A 39 -48.81 -25.57 -48.32
C ASN A 39 -48.05 -25.21 -47.03
N TYR A 40 -48.55 -24.23 -46.26
CA TYR A 40 -48.01 -23.90 -44.94
C TYR A 40 -48.08 -25.10 -43.99
N LEU A 41 -49.23 -25.80 -43.97
CA LEU A 41 -49.37 -27.01 -43.15
C LEU A 41 -48.42 -28.12 -43.57
N GLU A 42 -48.23 -28.35 -44.88
CA GLU A 42 -47.26 -29.33 -45.38
C GLU A 42 -45.84 -29.01 -44.94
N ASN A 43 -45.42 -27.75 -45.09
CA ASN A 43 -44.08 -27.31 -44.69
C ASN A 43 -43.89 -27.42 -43.17
N LYS A 44 -44.88 -27.02 -42.37
CA LYS A 44 -44.81 -27.12 -40.91
C LYS A 44 -44.68 -28.56 -40.43
N LEU A 45 -45.35 -29.51 -41.10
CA LEU A 45 -45.20 -30.93 -40.79
C LEU A 45 -43.79 -31.45 -41.12
N LEU A 46 -43.15 -30.92 -42.16
CA LEU A 46 -41.79 -31.29 -42.57
C LEU A 46 -40.70 -30.63 -41.70
N THR A 47 -40.87 -29.37 -41.27
CA THR A 47 -39.86 -28.63 -40.49
C THR A 47 -39.70 -29.16 -39.06
N HIS A 48 -40.73 -29.79 -38.51
CA HIS A 48 -40.71 -30.25 -37.11
C HIS A 48 -40.04 -31.62 -36.88
N GLY A 49 -39.40 -32.24 -37.88
CA GLY A 49 -38.70 -33.51 -37.68
C GLY A 49 -37.57 -33.78 -38.67
N ASP A 50 -36.51 -34.44 -38.19
CA ASP A 50 -35.43 -34.96 -39.03
C ASP A 50 -35.93 -36.24 -39.73
N TYR A 51 -36.67 -36.07 -40.83
CA TYR A 51 -37.22 -37.17 -41.63
C TYR A 51 -36.24 -37.63 -42.72
N SER A 52 -36.16 -38.95 -42.95
CA SER A 52 -35.44 -39.49 -44.11
C SER A 52 -36.14 -39.12 -45.44
N GLN A 53 -35.42 -39.15 -46.56
CA GLN A 53 -36.01 -38.82 -47.87
C GLN A 53 -37.22 -39.69 -48.23
N GLU A 54 -37.24 -40.96 -47.82
CA GLU A 54 -38.35 -41.88 -48.04
C GLU A 54 -39.59 -41.49 -47.22
N GLN A 55 -39.38 -41.15 -45.94
CA GLN A 55 -40.46 -40.67 -45.06
C GLN A 55 -41.05 -39.34 -45.54
N ILE A 56 -40.20 -38.45 -46.08
CA ILE A 56 -40.67 -37.20 -46.70
C ILE A 56 -41.57 -37.50 -47.90
N ARG A 57 -41.16 -38.41 -48.79
CA ARG A 57 -41.97 -38.81 -49.95
C ARG A 57 -43.30 -39.44 -49.54
N GLU A 58 -43.28 -40.35 -48.56
CA GLU A 58 -44.48 -41.01 -48.04
C GLU A 58 -45.46 -39.99 -47.42
N LEU A 59 -44.94 -39.05 -46.63
CA LEU A 59 -45.73 -38.01 -45.98
C LEU A 59 -46.36 -37.07 -47.01
N LYS A 60 -45.58 -36.60 -48.01
CA LYS A 60 -46.09 -35.76 -49.10
C LYS A 60 -47.18 -36.46 -49.90
N HIS A 61 -46.99 -37.74 -50.21
CA HIS A 61 -47.98 -38.54 -50.93
C HIS A 61 -49.28 -38.67 -50.14
N LYS A 62 -49.21 -39.04 -48.86
CA LYS A 62 -50.40 -39.15 -47.98
C LYS A 62 -51.10 -37.79 -47.78
N PHE A 63 -50.33 -36.71 -47.67
CA PHE A 63 -50.89 -35.37 -47.51
C PHE A 63 -51.55 -34.85 -48.79
N SER A 64 -51.06 -35.22 -49.97
CA SER A 64 -51.68 -34.91 -51.26
C SER A 64 -53.13 -35.42 -51.36
N TYR A 65 -53.39 -36.64 -50.88
CA TYR A 65 -54.75 -37.18 -50.81
C TYR A 65 -55.67 -36.32 -49.92
N ILE A 66 -55.17 -35.87 -48.77
CA ILE A 66 -55.91 -34.97 -47.88
C ILE A 66 -56.17 -33.62 -48.55
N LYS A 67 -55.17 -33.02 -49.22
CA LYS A 67 -55.36 -31.76 -49.96
C LYS A 67 -56.46 -31.89 -51.01
N SER A 68 -56.47 -33.00 -51.76
CA SER A 68 -57.46 -33.27 -52.81
C SER A 68 -58.88 -33.42 -52.23
N GLU A 69 -59.05 -34.22 -51.18
CA GLU A 69 -60.35 -34.38 -50.50
C GLU A 69 -60.84 -33.05 -49.91
N PHE A 70 -59.94 -32.26 -49.33
CA PHE A 70 -60.27 -30.96 -48.77
C PHE A 70 -60.78 -29.97 -49.83
N LYS A 71 -60.10 -29.90 -50.98
CA LYS A 71 -60.53 -29.09 -52.14
C LYS A 71 -61.88 -29.54 -52.67
N ARG A 72 -62.06 -30.86 -52.85
CA ARG A 72 -63.31 -31.45 -53.38
C ARG A 72 -64.52 -31.13 -52.49
N ARG A 73 -64.38 -31.27 -51.17
CA ARG A 73 -65.46 -31.02 -50.21
C ARG A 73 -65.79 -29.52 -50.09
N ARG A 74 -64.79 -28.63 -50.13
CA ARG A 74 -65.02 -27.18 -50.16
C ARG A 74 -65.77 -26.74 -51.43
N SER A 75 -65.48 -27.35 -52.58
CA SER A 75 -66.20 -27.08 -53.83
C SER A 75 -67.67 -27.54 -53.78
N LYS A 76 -67.97 -28.69 -53.15
CA LYS A 76 -69.35 -29.18 -52.96
C LYS A 76 -70.16 -28.31 -51.99
N GLY A 77 -69.54 -27.76 -50.95
CA GLY A 77 -70.17 -26.88 -49.96
C GLY A 77 -70.44 -25.44 -50.44
N LYS A 78 -70.49 -25.16 -51.75
CA LYS A 78 -70.62 -23.82 -52.34
C LYS A 78 -69.67 -22.78 -51.72
N ARG A 79 -68.46 -23.19 -51.32
CA ARG A 79 -67.42 -22.35 -50.69
C ARG A 79 -67.82 -21.69 -49.35
N GLN A 80 -68.94 -22.07 -48.74
CA GLN A 80 -69.34 -21.61 -47.41
C GLN A 80 -68.72 -22.51 -46.33
N GLU A 81 -67.91 -21.94 -45.44
CA GLU A 81 -67.17 -22.70 -44.41
C GLU A 81 -68.12 -23.32 -43.38
N ASP A 82 -69.22 -22.64 -43.04
CA ASP A 82 -70.23 -23.11 -42.08
C ASP A 82 -70.98 -24.38 -42.51
N LYS A 83 -71.02 -24.69 -43.80
CA LYS A 83 -71.60 -25.95 -44.32
C LYS A 83 -70.62 -27.12 -44.24
N LEU A 84 -69.32 -26.86 -44.23
CA LEU A 84 -68.28 -27.89 -44.07
C LEU A 84 -68.21 -28.43 -42.63
N LEU A 85 -68.64 -27.61 -41.64
CA LEU A 85 -68.72 -28.02 -40.23
C LEU A 85 -70.07 -28.65 -39.82
N LYS A 86 -71.18 -28.35 -40.54
CA LYS A 86 -72.52 -28.86 -40.22
C LYS A 86 -72.83 -30.24 -40.80
N GLU A 87 -72.15 -30.65 -41.87
CA GLU A 87 -72.07 -32.04 -42.34
C GLU A 87 -70.60 -32.43 -42.27
N ASN A 88 -70.21 -33.50 -41.56
CA ASN A 88 -69.14 -34.46 -41.97
C ASN A 88 -68.55 -35.27 -40.80
N ASP A 89 -68.85 -36.58 -40.77
CA ASP A 89 -68.09 -37.61 -40.03
C ASP A 89 -66.60 -37.66 -40.44
N TRP A 90 -66.26 -37.13 -41.62
CA TRP A 90 -64.90 -37.20 -42.16
C TRP A 90 -63.86 -36.39 -41.38
N LEU A 91 -64.24 -35.26 -40.78
CA LEU A 91 -63.34 -34.45 -39.95
C LEU A 91 -62.97 -35.15 -38.63
N GLN A 92 -63.81 -36.11 -38.19
CA GLN A 92 -63.51 -36.99 -37.06
C GLN A 92 -62.51 -38.10 -37.42
N GLY A 93 -62.19 -38.27 -38.70
CA GLY A 93 -61.17 -39.20 -39.16
C GLY A 93 -59.75 -38.78 -38.74
N THR A 94 -58.83 -39.74 -38.81
CA THR A 94 -57.43 -39.55 -38.41
C THR A 94 -56.47 -39.52 -39.60
N PHE A 95 -55.29 -38.95 -39.37
CA PHE A 95 -54.16 -38.89 -40.28
C PHE A 95 -52.89 -39.38 -39.56
N GLN A 96 -52.12 -40.25 -40.23
CA GLN A 96 -50.92 -40.87 -39.67
C GLN A 96 -49.65 -40.20 -40.21
N ILE A 97 -48.80 -39.72 -39.30
CA ILE A 97 -47.53 -39.05 -39.59
C ILE A 97 -46.37 -39.96 -39.09
N PRO A 98 -45.33 -40.26 -39.88
CA PRO A 98 -44.18 -41.05 -39.43
C PRO A 98 -43.45 -40.37 -38.25
N LYS A 99 -42.83 -41.11 -37.33
CA LYS A 99 -41.95 -40.55 -36.28
C LYS A 99 -40.51 -40.34 -36.81
N SER A 100 -39.87 -39.21 -36.46
CA SER A 100 -38.45 -38.95 -36.81
C SER A 100 -37.50 -39.91 -36.06
N SER A 101 -36.52 -40.44 -36.78
CA SER A 101 -35.64 -41.53 -36.35
C SER A 101 -34.44 -41.13 -35.48
N HIS A 102 -34.29 -39.84 -35.12
CA HIS A 102 -33.08 -39.34 -34.43
C HIS A 102 -33.28 -38.68 -33.06
N GLY A 103 -34.29 -39.10 -32.30
CA GLY A 103 -34.42 -38.74 -30.88
C GLY A 103 -33.60 -39.65 -29.96
N ARG A 104 -32.26 -39.59 -29.97
CA ARG A 104 -31.48 -40.25 -28.90
C ARG A 104 -31.68 -39.49 -27.59
N VAL A 105 -32.50 -40.04 -26.69
CA VAL A 105 -32.70 -39.53 -25.33
C VAL A 105 -31.40 -39.76 -24.54
N GLY A 106 -30.58 -38.71 -24.40
CA GLY A 106 -29.30 -38.77 -23.70
C GLY A 106 -28.89 -37.43 -23.10
N ARG A 107 -28.06 -37.49 -22.06
CA ARG A 107 -27.53 -36.29 -21.37
C ARG A 107 -26.69 -35.45 -22.34
N PRO A 108 -26.88 -34.11 -22.39
CA PRO A 108 -26.05 -33.22 -23.19
C PRO A 108 -24.55 -33.41 -22.90
N LEU A 109 -23.74 -33.48 -23.96
CA LEU A 109 -22.29 -33.64 -23.84
C LEU A 109 -21.64 -32.29 -23.50
N LYS A 110 -20.86 -32.26 -22.41
CA LYS A 110 -20.02 -31.11 -22.05
C LYS A 110 -18.77 -31.02 -22.94
N PRO A 111 -18.25 -29.80 -23.21
CA PRO A 111 -16.98 -29.59 -23.90
C PRO A 111 -15.81 -30.16 -23.08
N PHE A 112 -14.72 -30.55 -23.75
CA PHE A 112 -13.60 -31.27 -23.10
C PHE A 112 -12.95 -30.50 -21.95
N SER A 113 -12.86 -29.17 -22.07
CA SER A 113 -12.35 -28.24 -21.05
C SER A 113 -13.12 -28.32 -19.73
N GLU A 114 -14.43 -28.56 -19.77
CA GLU A 114 -15.32 -28.57 -18.60
C GLU A 114 -15.55 -29.97 -18.00
N LEU A 115 -14.94 -31.00 -18.58
CA LEU A 115 -15.03 -32.36 -18.06
C LEU A 115 -14.17 -32.54 -16.81
N SER A 116 -14.62 -33.39 -15.89
CA SER A 116 -13.80 -33.86 -14.77
C SER A 116 -12.65 -34.74 -15.26
N GLU A 117 -11.57 -34.83 -14.48
CA GLU A 117 -10.39 -35.61 -14.90
C GLU A 117 -10.69 -37.08 -15.17
N ARG A 118 -11.57 -37.69 -14.38
CA ARG A 118 -12.03 -39.07 -14.62
C ARG A 118 -12.65 -39.21 -16.02
N SER A 119 -13.43 -38.21 -16.44
CA SER A 119 -14.11 -38.21 -17.74
C SER A 119 -13.13 -37.93 -18.89
N ARG A 120 -12.16 -37.03 -18.69
CA ARG A 120 -11.08 -36.76 -19.68
C ARG A 120 -10.23 -38.01 -19.92
N ARG A 121 -9.86 -38.74 -18.87
CA ARG A 121 -9.10 -40.01 -18.97
C ARG A 121 -9.85 -41.10 -19.74
N ARG A 122 -11.16 -41.25 -19.50
CA ARG A 122 -11.99 -42.21 -20.24
C ARG A 122 -12.11 -41.84 -21.72
N LYS A 123 -12.33 -40.54 -22.04
CA LYS A 123 -12.42 -40.09 -23.44
C LYS A 123 -11.10 -40.20 -24.21
N THR A 124 -9.96 -40.11 -23.52
CA THR A 124 -8.63 -40.22 -24.14
C THR A 124 -8.04 -41.62 -24.08
N GLU A 125 -8.77 -42.61 -23.57
CA GLU A 125 -8.32 -43.99 -23.40
C GLU A 125 -7.94 -44.65 -24.72
N GLN A 126 -8.82 -44.56 -25.72
CA GLN A 126 -8.55 -45.06 -27.06
C GLN A 126 -7.27 -44.45 -27.65
N LEU A 127 -7.11 -43.12 -27.54
CA LEU A 127 -5.95 -42.41 -28.06
C LEU A 127 -4.64 -42.86 -27.40
N ARG A 128 -4.65 -43.14 -26.08
CA ARG A 128 -3.47 -43.59 -25.33
C ARG A 128 -3.10 -45.04 -25.61
N ASN A 129 -4.08 -45.87 -25.98
CA ASN A 129 -3.85 -47.29 -26.26
C ASN A 129 -3.46 -47.53 -27.73
N THR A 130 -3.98 -46.72 -28.65
CA THR A 130 -3.73 -46.89 -30.09
C THR A 130 -2.46 -46.18 -30.58
N VAL A 131 -2.06 -45.07 -29.95
CA VAL A 131 -0.96 -44.23 -30.45
C VAL A 131 0.25 -44.32 -29.52
N SER A 132 1.45 -44.41 -30.11
CA SER A 132 2.71 -44.45 -29.35
C SER A 132 2.95 -43.15 -28.57
N LYS A 133 3.70 -43.26 -27.48
CA LYS A 133 4.04 -42.13 -26.61
C LYS A 133 4.78 -41.02 -27.37
N GLU A 134 5.69 -41.41 -28.28
CA GLU A 134 6.52 -40.51 -29.07
C GLU A 134 5.66 -39.70 -30.04
N ALA A 135 4.70 -40.35 -30.71
CA ALA A 135 3.76 -39.69 -31.62
C ALA A 135 2.83 -38.72 -30.89
N LEU A 136 2.34 -39.08 -29.70
CA LEU A 136 1.51 -38.19 -28.86
C LEU A 136 2.27 -36.94 -28.40
N VAL A 137 3.53 -37.11 -28.00
CA VAL A 137 4.41 -36.00 -27.60
C VAL A 137 4.70 -35.08 -28.79
N HIS A 138 4.96 -35.65 -29.97
CA HIS A 138 5.20 -34.87 -31.18
C HIS A 138 3.94 -34.10 -31.61
N ALA A 139 2.77 -34.73 -31.58
CA ALA A 139 1.49 -34.09 -31.88
C ALA A 139 1.20 -32.92 -30.91
N ALA A 140 1.44 -33.11 -29.61
CA ALA A 140 1.29 -32.04 -28.62
C ALA A 140 2.26 -30.86 -28.87
N LYS A 141 3.51 -31.16 -29.25
CA LYS A 141 4.51 -30.15 -29.61
C LYS A 141 4.05 -29.30 -30.79
N VAL A 142 3.57 -29.93 -31.87
CA VAL A 142 3.08 -29.24 -33.08
C VAL A 142 1.84 -28.40 -32.77
N SER A 143 0.90 -28.95 -31.98
CA SER A 143 -0.30 -28.22 -31.57
C SER A 143 0.03 -26.94 -30.78
N LEU A 144 0.96 -27.02 -29.81
CA LEU A 144 1.42 -25.86 -29.04
C LEU A 144 2.14 -24.82 -29.89
N GLN A 145 2.87 -25.24 -30.93
CA GLN A 145 3.51 -24.32 -31.88
C GLN A 145 2.48 -23.61 -32.76
N SER A 146 1.51 -24.35 -33.29
CA SER A 146 0.42 -23.76 -34.10
C SER A 146 -0.47 -22.81 -33.30
N SER A 147 -0.58 -23.01 -31.98
CA SER A 147 -1.34 -22.13 -31.09
C SER A 147 -0.55 -20.93 -30.54
N GLY A 148 0.71 -20.73 -30.99
CA GLY A 148 1.57 -19.62 -30.55
C GLY A 148 2.28 -19.82 -29.20
N ASN A 149 2.08 -20.96 -28.51
CA ASN A 149 2.66 -21.25 -27.19
C ASN A 149 4.08 -21.84 -27.33
N ARG A 150 5.03 -21.04 -27.82
CA ARG A 150 6.40 -21.46 -28.14
C ARG A 150 7.17 -21.96 -26.91
N ASP A 151 7.07 -21.26 -25.79
CA ASP A 151 7.79 -21.61 -24.55
C ASP A 151 7.32 -22.96 -23.97
N ALA A 152 6.00 -23.20 -23.98
CA ALA A 152 5.44 -24.47 -23.52
C ALA A 152 5.92 -25.65 -24.39
N SER A 153 6.01 -25.45 -25.71
CA SER A 153 6.54 -26.43 -26.65
C SER A 153 8.04 -26.71 -26.42
N GLN A 154 8.82 -25.67 -26.10
CA GLN A 154 10.23 -25.78 -25.78
C GLN A 154 10.46 -26.54 -24.47
N VAL A 155 9.70 -26.21 -23.41
CA VAL A 155 9.74 -26.93 -22.13
C VAL A 155 9.37 -28.40 -22.32
N LEU A 156 8.32 -28.71 -23.10
CA LEU A 156 7.96 -30.09 -23.41
C LEU A 156 9.09 -30.85 -24.12
N THR A 157 9.76 -30.20 -25.08
CA THR A 157 10.92 -30.78 -25.79
C THR A 157 12.07 -31.09 -24.83
N GLU A 158 12.34 -30.21 -23.88
CA GLU A 158 13.41 -30.39 -22.90
C GLU A 158 13.09 -31.50 -21.88
N LEU A 159 11.82 -31.63 -21.48
CA LEU A 159 11.36 -32.70 -20.59
C LEU A 159 11.49 -34.09 -21.23
N VAL A 160 11.25 -34.17 -22.55
CA VAL A 160 11.39 -35.41 -23.32
C VAL A 160 12.87 -35.78 -23.46
N LYS A 161 13.76 -34.81 -23.69
CA LYS A 161 15.21 -35.03 -23.78
C LYS A 161 15.85 -35.43 -22.45
N SER A 162 15.38 -34.89 -21.32
CA SER A 162 15.93 -35.21 -20.01
C SER A 162 14.87 -35.14 -18.91
N PRO A 163 14.38 -36.30 -18.41
CA PRO A 163 13.37 -36.35 -17.35
C PRO A 163 13.82 -35.66 -16.05
N LYS A 164 15.13 -35.64 -15.77
CA LYS A 164 15.73 -34.98 -14.59
C LYS A 164 15.58 -33.45 -14.64
N ARG A 165 15.45 -32.86 -15.83
CA ARG A 165 15.27 -31.40 -16.00
C ARG A 165 13.95 -30.90 -15.41
N GLY A 166 12.90 -31.73 -15.43
CA GLY A 166 11.63 -31.43 -14.76
C GLY A 166 11.77 -31.27 -13.24
N THR A 167 12.67 -32.02 -12.59
CA THR A 167 12.95 -31.84 -11.16
C THR A 167 13.66 -30.52 -10.87
N LYS A 168 14.51 -30.06 -11.80
CA LYS A 168 15.18 -28.76 -11.71
C LYS A 168 14.17 -27.61 -11.81
N TYR A 169 13.19 -27.70 -12.72
CA TYR A 169 12.11 -26.72 -12.80
C TYR A 169 11.25 -26.68 -11.54
N LYS A 170 10.89 -27.85 -10.99
CA LYS A 170 10.17 -27.91 -9.71
C LYS A 170 10.95 -27.29 -8.56
N LYS A 171 12.24 -27.59 -8.45
CA LYS A 171 13.12 -27.02 -7.41
C LYS A 171 13.26 -25.51 -7.57
N ALA A 172 13.58 -25.02 -8.77
CA ALA A 172 13.72 -23.59 -9.04
C ALA A 172 12.42 -22.81 -8.74
N TYR A 173 11.27 -23.36 -9.14
CA TYR A 173 9.96 -22.77 -8.86
C TYR A 173 9.66 -22.75 -7.34
N ALA A 174 9.95 -23.84 -6.62
CA ALA A 174 9.80 -23.90 -5.17
C ALA A 174 10.73 -22.93 -4.42
N THR A 175 11.98 -22.81 -4.85
CA THR A 175 12.94 -21.83 -4.30
C THR A 175 12.47 -20.40 -4.55
N HIS A 176 11.96 -20.09 -5.75
CA HIS A 176 11.40 -18.78 -6.05
C HIS A 176 10.17 -18.45 -5.17
N LEU A 177 9.30 -19.43 -4.92
CA LEU A 177 8.18 -19.30 -3.99
C LEU A 177 8.63 -19.03 -2.54
N GLN A 178 9.72 -19.65 -2.09
CA GLN A 178 10.26 -19.47 -0.73
C GLN A 178 10.97 -18.12 -0.53
N VAL A 179 11.69 -17.62 -1.54
CA VAL A 179 12.36 -16.29 -1.48
C VAL A 179 11.34 -15.16 -1.31
N ASN A 180 10.11 -15.33 -1.84
CA ASN A 180 9.03 -14.35 -1.68
C ASN A 180 8.25 -14.48 -0.35
N ALA A 181 8.63 -15.42 0.52
CA ALA A 181 7.94 -15.74 1.77
C ALA A 181 8.84 -15.59 3.01
N THR A 182 9.95 -14.84 2.94
CA THR A 182 10.78 -14.58 4.12
C THR A 182 10.09 -13.62 5.08
N GLN A 183 9.40 -14.19 6.06
CA GLN A 183 8.86 -13.49 7.22
C GLN A 183 9.99 -12.77 7.98
N LEU A 184 9.81 -11.48 8.32
CA LEU A 184 10.79 -10.75 9.13
C LEU A 184 10.96 -11.41 10.50
N THR A 185 12.20 -11.47 10.99
CA THR A 185 12.47 -11.76 12.40
C THR A 185 11.81 -10.71 13.29
N PRO A 186 11.28 -11.04 14.48
CA PRO A 186 10.65 -10.08 15.38
C PRO A 186 11.49 -8.82 15.65
N LEU A 187 12.81 -8.96 15.77
CA LEU A 187 13.73 -7.84 15.99
C LEU A 187 13.78 -6.87 14.80
N ARG A 188 13.78 -7.37 13.57
CA ARG A 188 13.73 -6.53 12.36
C ARG A 188 12.38 -5.84 12.22
N SER A 189 11.29 -6.55 12.50
CA SER A 189 9.96 -5.95 12.53
C SER A 189 9.86 -4.81 13.55
N LEU A 190 10.40 -5.03 14.75
CA LEU A 190 10.45 -3.99 15.79
C LEU A 190 11.32 -2.81 15.36
N SER A 191 12.48 -3.06 14.74
CA SER A 191 13.34 -2.00 14.22
C SER A 191 12.59 -1.13 13.22
N THR A 192 11.93 -1.72 12.22
CA THR A 192 11.16 -0.96 11.23
C THR A 192 9.98 -0.23 11.86
N PHE A 193 9.29 -0.86 12.82
CA PHE A 193 8.18 -0.25 13.56
C PHE A 193 8.60 1.04 14.27
N VAL A 194 9.74 1.00 14.98
CA VAL A 194 10.29 2.16 15.70
C VAL A 194 10.85 3.21 14.75
N GLU A 195 11.62 2.82 13.73
CA GLU A 195 12.25 3.77 12.81
C GLU A 195 11.24 4.51 11.92
N ALA A 196 10.14 3.85 11.56
CA ALA A 196 9.07 4.45 10.77
C ALA A 196 8.04 5.20 11.64
N ASP A 197 8.28 5.33 12.95
CA ASP A 197 7.40 5.99 13.92
C ASP A 197 5.93 5.53 13.79
N LEU A 198 5.74 4.22 13.59
CA LEU A 198 4.42 3.66 13.38
C LEU A 198 3.67 3.55 14.70
N SER A 199 2.41 4.01 14.69
CA SER A 199 1.49 3.61 15.75
C SER A 199 1.19 2.12 15.64
N ARG A 200 0.82 1.49 16.76
CA ARG A 200 0.38 0.09 16.77
C ARG A 200 -0.73 -0.17 15.74
N LYS A 201 -1.71 0.74 15.63
CA LYS A 201 -2.81 0.63 14.68
C LYS A 201 -2.33 0.69 13.23
N HIS A 202 -1.40 1.60 12.91
CA HIS A 202 -0.82 1.67 11.57
C HIS A 202 -0.08 0.38 11.22
N TYR A 203 0.70 -0.17 12.15
CA TYR A 203 1.41 -1.42 11.96
C TYR A 203 0.46 -2.61 11.75
N GLU A 204 -0.61 -2.71 12.53
CA GLU A 204 -1.64 -3.75 12.37
C GLU A 204 -2.31 -3.66 10.99
N VAL A 205 -2.73 -2.46 10.56
CA VAL A 205 -3.31 -2.25 9.23
C VAL A 205 -2.32 -2.64 8.11
N ILE A 206 -1.06 -2.22 8.20
CA ILE A 206 -0.02 -2.56 7.21
C ILE A 206 0.21 -4.07 7.16
N ARG A 207 0.29 -4.72 8.32
CA ARG A 207 0.49 -6.17 8.45
C ARG A 207 -0.68 -6.96 7.85
N ASP A 208 -1.90 -6.52 8.11
CA ASP A 208 -3.11 -7.19 7.65
C ASP A 208 -3.31 -6.99 6.13
N SER A 209 -2.87 -5.84 5.60
CA SER A 209 -2.91 -5.51 4.17
C SER A 209 -1.84 -6.24 3.35
N ASN A 210 -0.67 -6.54 3.93
CA ASN A 210 0.45 -7.13 3.21
C ASN A 210 1.22 -8.16 4.07
N LYS A 211 0.91 -9.45 3.86
CA LYS A 211 1.61 -10.56 4.54
C LYS A 211 3.06 -10.76 4.07
N ASN A 212 3.48 -10.11 2.96
CA ASN A 212 4.73 -10.40 2.24
C ASN A 212 5.72 -9.22 2.12
N ILE A 213 5.50 -8.07 2.76
CA ILE A 213 6.41 -6.93 2.57
C ILE A 213 7.70 -7.10 3.37
N THR A 214 8.82 -6.98 2.65
CA THR A 214 10.18 -7.01 3.19
C THR A 214 10.75 -5.59 3.16
N LEU A 215 11.05 -5.03 4.35
CA LEU A 215 11.86 -3.82 4.47
C LEU A 215 13.16 -4.19 5.18
N VAL A 216 14.29 -3.93 4.53
CA VAL A 216 15.64 -4.21 5.03
C VAL A 216 16.31 -2.88 5.34
N ILE A 217 16.88 -2.76 6.54
CA ILE A 217 17.78 -1.66 6.90
C ILE A 217 19.13 -2.27 7.31
N PRO A 218 20.26 -1.73 6.81
CA PRO A 218 21.58 -2.20 7.18
C PRO A 218 21.93 -1.79 8.62
N TYR A 219 22.38 -2.77 9.42
CA TYR A 219 22.96 -2.55 10.73
C TYR A 219 24.39 -2.04 10.59
N CYS A 220 24.70 -0.85 11.12
CA CYS A 220 26.06 -0.35 11.20
C CYS A 220 26.67 -0.76 12.56
N LYS A 221 27.70 -1.62 12.53
CA LYS A 221 28.50 -1.98 13.71
C LYS A 221 29.64 -0.97 13.84
N ARG A 222 29.53 -0.01 14.77
CA ARG A 222 30.69 0.76 15.28
C ARG A 222 30.61 0.86 16.80
N LYS A 223 31.78 0.75 17.45
CA LYS A 223 31.95 0.75 18.91
C LYS A 223 31.80 2.14 19.54
N ASN A 224 31.97 3.20 18.73
CA ASN A 224 31.78 4.59 19.14
C ASN A 224 30.45 5.11 18.59
N ASN A 225 29.75 5.92 19.39
CA ASN A 225 28.52 6.58 18.95
C ASN A 225 28.84 7.53 17.78
N PRO A 226 28.33 7.26 16.55
CA PRO A 226 28.62 8.10 15.40
C PRO A 226 27.93 9.47 15.47
N THR A 227 26.87 9.60 16.27
CA THR A 227 26.08 10.83 16.40
C THR A 227 25.72 11.09 17.87
N PRO A 228 26.68 11.54 18.70
CA PRO A 228 26.47 11.74 20.15
C PRO A 228 25.37 12.74 20.49
N SER A 229 25.16 13.75 19.65
CA SER A 229 24.09 14.74 19.83
C SER A 229 22.72 14.27 19.28
N SER A 230 22.62 13.05 18.75
CA SER A 230 21.34 12.53 18.24
C SER A 230 20.45 12.06 19.39
N PRO A 231 19.15 12.43 19.39
CA PRO A 231 18.20 11.96 20.41
C PRO A 231 18.04 10.43 20.40
N ARG A 232 18.40 9.74 19.30
CA ARG A 232 18.32 8.28 19.17
C ARG A 232 19.18 7.52 20.20
N TYR A 233 20.28 8.12 20.64
CA TYR A 233 21.18 7.52 21.63
C TYR A 233 20.93 8.05 23.05
N CYS A 234 20.06 9.04 23.22
CA CYS A 234 19.64 9.52 24.53
C CYS A 234 18.63 8.55 25.12
N ARG A 235 18.98 7.92 26.24
CA ARG A 235 18.12 6.95 26.93
C ARG A 235 17.40 7.63 28.09
N PRO A 236 16.06 7.71 28.08
CA PRO A 236 15.33 8.30 29.20
C PRO A 236 15.45 7.39 30.42
N ILE A 237 15.89 7.97 31.55
CA ILE A 237 15.95 7.27 32.85
C ILE A 237 14.63 7.44 33.60
N ARG A 238 14.12 8.68 33.65
CA ARG A 238 12.89 9.05 34.37
C ARG A 238 12.17 10.17 33.64
N ILE A 239 10.85 10.10 33.61
CA ILE A 239 9.96 11.13 33.07
C ILE A 239 8.95 11.46 34.16
N SER A 240 8.71 12.74 34.43
CA SER A 240 7.77 13.20 35.45
C SER A 240 7.07 14.47 34.97
N PHE A 241 5.77 14.55 35.22
CA PHE A 241 4.92 15.69 34.83
C PHE A 241 4.84 16.70 35.98
N ILE A 242 5.97 17.33 36.29
CA ILE A 242 6.11 18.28 37.41
C ILE A 242 6.78 19.55 36.87
N LYS A 243 6.41 20.72 37.41
CA LYS A 243 7.07 21.97 37.07
C LYS A 243 8.52 21.96 37.56
N GLU A 244 9.42 22.39 36.68
CA GLU A 244 10.84 22.55 37.02
C GLU A 244 11.03 23.75 37.97
N THR A 245 11.43 23.44 39.20
CA THR A 245 11.81 24.39 40.26
C THR A 245 13.21 24.05 40.76
N THR A 246 13.83 24.94 41.52
CA THR A 246 15.14 24.68 42.16
C THR A 246 15.08 23.43 43.04
N ASP A 247 14.00 23.27 43.81
CA ASP A 247 13.84 22.16 44.74
C ASP A 247 13.63 20.84 44.00
N THR A 248 12.78 20.83 42.96
CA THR A 248 12.58 19.61 42.16
C THR A 248 13.85 19.23 41.41
N THR A 249 14.60 20.21 40.89
CA THR A 249 15.89 19.98 40.23
C THR A 249 16.91 19.36 41.18
N ASN A 250 17.08 19.93 42.38
CA ASN A 250 18.03 19.43 43.38
C ASN A 250 17.65 18.03 43.89
N ASN A 251 16.35 17.76 44.07
CA ASN A 251 15.87 16.43 44.44
C ASN A 251 16.18 15.40 43.36
N GLU A 252 15.99 15.72 42.07
CA GLU A 252 16.30 14.81 40.96
C GLU A 252 17.82 14.62 40.78
N ILE A 253 18.64 15.67 40.94
CA ILE A 253 20.10 15.56 40.94
C ILE A 253 20.56 14.60 42.03
N LYS A 254 20.06 14.77 43.27
CA LYS A 254 20.38 13.89 44.39
C LYS A 254 19.92 12.46 44.15
N TYR A 255 18.73 12.28 43.57
CA TYR A 255 18.20 10.97 43.22
C TYR A 255 19.08 10.21 42.21
N ILE A 256 19.61 10.91 41.19
CA ILE A 256 20.52 10.31 40.21
C ILE A 256 21.92 10.10 40.80
N GLN A 257 22.45 11.05 41.58
CA GLN A 257 23.77 10.91 42.20
C GLN A 257 23.82 9.68 43.13
N ASN A 258 22.80 9.48 43.96
CA ASN A 258 22.69 8.29 44.81
C ASN A 258 22.72 6.97 44.02
N GLN A 259 22.16 6.94 42.80
CA GLN A 259 22.20 5.77 41.92
C GLN A 259 23.57 5.58 41.26
N ILE A 260 24.25 6.68 40.92
CA ILE A 260 25.62 6.64 40.39
C ILE A 260 26.58 6.12 41.47
N ASP A 261 26.43 6.58 42.71
CA ASP A 261 27.27 6.16 43.83
C ASP A 261 27.08 4.68 44.18
N ALA A 262 25.86 4.16 43.99
CA ALA A 262 25.52 2.75 44.17
C ALA A 262 25.78 1.87 42.93
N LEU A 263 26.40 2.41 41.87
CA LEU A 263 26.56 1.71 40.60
C LEU A 263 27.66 0.66 40.66
N GLU A 264 27.30 -0.60 40.45
CA GLU A 264 28.25 -1.71 40.34
C GLU A 264 28.68 -1.96 38.89
N ASN A 265 29.86 -2.59 38.73
CA ASN A 265 30.36 -2.96 37.41
C ASN A 265 29.45 -4.03 36.77
N SER A 266 29.07 -3.84 35.51
CA SER A 266 28.28 -4.85 34.81
C SER A 266 29.14 -6.02 34.38
N VAL A 267 28.86 -7.21 34.94
CA VAL A 267 29.53 -8.46 34.56
C VAL A 267 28.69 -9.19 33.53
N PHE A 268 29.30 -9.60 32.42
CA PHE A 268 28.65 -10.45 31.43
C PHE A 268 29.54 -11.62 31.05
N THR A 269 28.91 -12.78 30.90
CA THR A 269 29.57 -14.02 30.48
C THR A 269 28.99 -14.43 29.13
N ARG A 270 29.85 -14.49 28.11
CA ARG A 270 29.45 -14.97 26.78
C ARG A 270 30.54 -15.89 26.24
N GLU A 271 30.14 -17.08 25.79
CA GLU A 271 31.05 -18.05 25.17
C GLU A 271 32.29 -18.38 26.02
N GLY A 272 32.12 -18.46 27.36
CA GLY A 272 33.20 -18.77 28.30
C GLY A 272 34.09 -17.60 28.69
N ILE A 273 33.88 -16.40 28.14
CA ILE A 273 34.60 -15.19 28.52
C ILE A 273 33.73 -14.37 29.46
N SER A 274 34.20 -14.18 30.69
CA SER A 274 33.62 -13.23 31.66
C SER A 274 34.33 -11.88 31.53
N ALA A 275 33.58 -10.82 31.26
CA ALA A 275 34.08 -9.46 31.23
C ALA A 275 33.30 -8.58 32.21
N SER A 276 34.00 -7.61 32.81
CA SER A 276 33.42 -6.62 33.72
C SER A 276 33.57 -5.23 33.11
N VAL A 277 32.47 -4.46 33.08
CA VAL A 277 32.42 -3.10 32.54
C VAL A 277 32.27 -2.12 33.69
N LYS A 278 33.27 -1.25 33.86
CA LYS A 278 33.20 -0.10 34.75
C LYS A 278 32.48 1.06 34.05
N HIS A 279 31.53 1.66 34.75
CA HIS A 279 30.76 2.78 34.25
C HIS A 279 31.25 4.08 34.89
N ALA A 280 31.54 5.10 34.07
CA ALA A 280 31.88 6.44 34.52
C ALA A 280 30.85 7.42 33.95
N MET A 281 30.05 8.03 34.82
CA MET A 281 28.98 8.93 34.45
C MET A 281 29.45 10.38 34.59
N ALA A 282 29.18 11.21 33.59
CA ALA A 282 29.50 12.64 33.61
C ALA A 282 28.22 13.45 33.41
N PHE A 283 27.93 14.37 34.33
CA PHE A 283 26.69 15.14 34.35
C PHE A 283 26.82 16.44 33.54
N THR A 284 27.08 16.30 32.23
CA THR A 284 27.41 17.43 31.34
C THR A 284 26.27 17.88 30.44
N MET A 285 25.23 17.05 30.27
CA MET A 285 24.06 17.38 29.46
C MET A 285 23.03 18.17 30.26
N VAL A 286 23.43 19.34 30.76
CA VAL A 286 22.61 20.22 31.59
C VAL A 286 22.56 21.62 31.01
N ASP A 287 21.47 22.32 31.28
CA ASP A 287 21.36 23.73 30.97
C ASP A 287 21.93 24.60 32.10
N GLU A 288 22.05 25.90 31.83
CA GLU A 288 22.56 26.88 32.78
C GLU A 288 21.66 27.02 34.01
N LYS A 289 20.36 26.78 33.88
CA LYS A 289 19.40 26.90 34.98
C LYS A 289 19.58 25.78 36.00
N VAL A 290 19.78 24.55 35.52
CA VAL A 290 20.13 23.38 36.33
C VAL A 290 21.48 23.58 37.00
N CYS A 291 22.49 24.09 36.28
CA CYS A 291 23.79 24.41 36.87
C CYS A 291 23.65 25.43 38.03
N ASN A 292 22.90 26.51 37.81
CA ASN A 292 22.67 27.53 38.83
C ASN A 292 21.94 26.96 40.06
N ALA A 293 20.96 26.08 39.86
CA ALA A 293 20.28 25.40 40.96
C ALA A 293 21.24 24.50 41.76
N ALA A 294 22.08 23.74 41.06
CA ALA A 294 23.04 22.81 41.65
C ALA A 294 24.16 23.52 42.45
N THR A 295 24.67 24.64 41.93
CA THR A 295 25.74 25.43 42.60
C THR A 295 25.19 26.49 43.56
N GLN A 296 23.88 26.51 43.82
CA GLN A 296 23.22 27.52 44.67
C GLN A 296 23.46 28.97 44.20
N THR A 297 23.66 29.16 42.89
CA THR A 297 23.86 30.48 42.29
C THR A 297 22.51 31.15 42.07
N ALA A 298 22.10 32.01 42.99
CA ALA A 298 20.79 32.65 42.95
C ALA A 298 20.56 33.58 41.74
N SER A 299 21.63 34.14 41.15
CA SER A 299 21.53 35.09 40.04
C SER A 299 22.04 34.47 38.74
N THR A 300 21.20 34.51 37.71
CA THR A 300 21.56 34.10 36.34
C THR A 300 22.63 34.98 35.69
N MET A 301 22.97 36.12 36.29
CA MET A 301 24.04 37.00 35.82
C MET A 301 25.39 36.71 36.49
N LYS A 302 25.44 35.80 37.47
CA LYS A 302 26.68 35.34 38.09
C LYS A 302 27.15 34.06 37.40
N CYS A 303 28.44 33.93 37.20
CA CYS A 303 29.02 32.69 36.69
C CYS A 303 28.90 31.59 37.77
N TYR A 304 28.32 30.44 37.42
CA TYR A 304 28.21 29.30 38.35
C TYR A 304 29.54 28.60 38.64
N ILE A 305 30.59 28.86 37.85
CA ILE A 305 31.92 28.24 38.01
C ILE A 305 32.78 29.00 39.02
N CYS A 306 32.78 30.34 38.96
CA CYS A 306 33.65 31.21 39.78
C CYS A 306 32.89 32.23 40.63
N GLY A 307 31.56 32.25 40.60
CA GLY A 307 30.72 33.18 41.37
C GLY A 307 30.79 34.66 40.96
N ALA A 308 31.65 35.02 39.99
CA ALA A 308 31.88 36.40 39.62
C ALA A 308 30.67 37.06 38.95
N THR A 309 30.48 38.33 39.26
CA THR A 309 29.46 39.19 38.64
C THR A 309 29.99 39.81 37.35
N PRO A 310 29.13 40.32 36.45
CA PRO A 310 29.58 40.92 35.19
C PRO A 310 30.55 42.09 35.38
N LYS A 311 30.40 42.82 36.49
CA LYS A 311 31.28 43.94 36.85
C LYS A 311 32.71 43.47 37.17
N LEU A 312 32.84 42.33 37.85
CA LEU A 312 34.13 41.70 38.15
C LEU A 312 34.70 40.99 36.92
N PHE A 313 33.84 40.49 36.01
CA PHE A 313 34.27 39.81 34.79
C PHE A 313 35.07 40.71 33.85
N ASN A 314 34.73 42.01 33.80
CA ASN A 314 35.40 43.00 32.96
C ASN A 314 36.81 43.39 33.48
N ASP A 315 37.16 42.98 34.69
CA ASP A 315 38.50 43.18 35.23
C ASP A 315 39.35 41.91 35.03
N LEU A 316 40.25 41.97 34.05
CA LEU A 316 41.15 40.87 33.68
C LEU A 316 42.31 40.67 34.67
N SER A 317 42.54 41.63 35.58
CA SER A 317 43.63 41.54 36.57
C SER A 317 43.31 40.58 37.73
N ILE A 318 42.01 40.30 37.95
CA ILE A 318 41.53 39.51 39.08
C ILE A 318 41.58 38.01 38.74
N LYS A 319 42.47 37.28 39.41
CA LYS A 319 42.43 35.81 39.44
C LYS A 319 41.25 35.33 40.30
N ARG A 320 40.59 34.27 39.86
CA ARG A 320 39.35 33.78 40.48
C ARG A 320 39.50 32.33 40.87
N ASP A 321 39.06 32.02 42.07
CA ASP A 321 38.95 30.64 42.53
C ASP A 321 37.77 29.96 41.82
N VAL A 322 37.99 28.71 41.44
CA VAL A 322 37.03 27.90 40.70
C VAL A 322 36.56 26.77 41.59
N ASP A 323 35.24 26.59 41.67
CA ASP A 323 34.69 25.42 42.33
C ASP A 323 34.95 24.17 41.47
N SER A 324 35.69 23.21 42.02
CA SER A 324 35.96 21.92 41.37
C SER A 324 34.68 21.13 41.07
N GLY A 325 33.63 21.27 41.89
CA GLY A 325 32.34 20.63 41.66
C GLY A 325 31.66 21.19 40.41
N ALA A 326 31.75 22.51 40.21
CA ALA A 326 31.17 23.17 39.05
C ALA A 326 31.79 22.77 37.71
N LEU A 327 33.05 22.31 37.70
CA LEU A 327 33.70 21.83 36.47
C LEU A 327 33.08 20.52 35.94
N SER A 328 32.42 19.74 36.79
CA SER A 328 31.79 18.47 36.40
C SER A 328 30.60 18.64 35.44
N PHE A 329 29.98 19.83 35.44
CA PHE A 329 28.88 20.18 34.53
C PHE A 329 29.34 20.43 33.08
N GLY A 330 30.64 20.60 32.85
CA GLY A 330 31.18 20.92 31.53
C GLY A 330 30.67 22.24 30.96
N LEU A 331 30.88 22.44 29.65
CA LEU A 331 30.44 23.65 28.94
C LEU A 331 29.30 23.36 27.98
N SER A 332 28.17 24.03 28.19
CA SER A 332 27.05 23.97 27.26
C SER A 332 27.31 24.85 26.02
N ILE A 333 27.95 24.27 25.01
CA ILE A 333 28.29 24.93 23.73
C ILE A 333 27.04 25.49 23.03
N LEU A 334 25.91 24.78 23.10
CA LEU A 334 24.64 25.22 22.49
C LEU A 334 24.20 26.56 23.08
N HIS A 335 24.08 26.64 24.40
CA HIS A 335 23.68 27.87 25.07
C HIS A 335 24.74 28.97 24.94
N ALA A 336 26.03 28.65 24.99
CA ALA A 336 27.10 29.64 24.78
C ALA A 336 26.95 30.39 23.45
N ARG A 337 26.69 29.66 22.35
CA ARG A 337 26.45 30.27 21.03
C ARG A 337 25.18 31.13 20.98
N ILE A 338 24.09 30.63 21.56
CA ILE A 338 22.81 31.38 21.58
C ILE A 338 22.97 32.66 22.40
N ARG A 339 23.64 32.59 23.56
CA ARG A 339 23.92 33.76 24.41
C ARG A 339 24.84 34.77 23.72
N LEU A 340 25.88 34.30 23.03
CA LEU A 340 26.76 35.18 22.25
C LEU A 340 25.97 35.92 21.16
N PHE A 341 25.14 35.20 20.40
CA PHE A 341 24.27 35.80 19.40
C PHE A 341 23.32 36.86 20.00
N GLN A 342 22.65 36.53 21.12
CA GLN A 342 21.80 37.48 21.84
C GLN A 342 22.58 38.71 22.33
N SER A 343 23.81 38.51 22.81
CA SER A 343 24.68 39.58 23.29
C SER A 343 25.05 40.54 22.16
N ILE A 344 25.41 40.01 20.99
CA ILE A 344 25.74 40.84 19.80
C ILE A 344 24.53 41.66 19.37
N LEU A 345 23.34 41.05 19.28
CA LEU A 345 22.12 41.78 18.94
C LEU A 345 21.82 42.90 19.95
N HIS A 346 21.89 42.60 21.25
CA HIS A 346 21.67 43.58 22.30
C HIS A 346 22.71 44.70 22.28
N LEU A 347 23.95 44.41 21.89
CA LEU A 347 24.99 45.42 21.68
C LEU A 347 24.58 46.34 20.53
N SER A 348 24.24 45.79 19.36
CA SER A 348 23.81 46.56 18.18
C SER A 348 22.60 47.45 18.46
N TYR A 349 21.63 46.97 19.26
CA TYR A 349 20.48 47.80 19.66
C TYR A 349 20.86 48.97 20.56
N LYS A 350 21.94 48.83 21.35
CA LYS A 350 22.38 49.82 22.35
C LYS A 350 23.52 50.72 21.86
N LEU A 351 24.09 50.48 20.69
CA LEU A 351 25.15 51.31 20.11
C LEU A 351 24.83 52.82 20.11
N PRO A 352 23.60 53.29 19.80
CA PRO A 352 23.29 54.72 19.83
C PRO A 352 23.38 55.35 21.22
N VAL A 353 23.06 54.58 22.27
CA VAL A 353 22.98 55.06 23.66
C VAL A 353 24.28 54.80 24.43
N LYS A 354 25.05 53.76 24.04
CA LYS A 354 26.31 53.32 24.67
C LYS A 354 26.21 53.07 26.18
N LYS A 355 25.03 52.65 26.66
CA LYS A 355 24.77 52.32 28.07
C LYS A 355 24.27 50.89 28.22
N TRP A 356 24.76 50.19 29.25
CA TRP A 356 24.28 48.85 29.60
C TRP A 356 22.84 48.87 30.15
N GLN A 357 22.55 49.75 31.11
CA GLN A 357 21.23 49.89 31.75
C GLN A 357 20.46 51.06 31.14
N LEU A 358 19.24 50.80 30.67
CA LEU A 358 18.33 51.82 30.12
C LEU A 358 17.34 52.24 31.22
N ARG A 359 17.57 53.41 31.82
CA ARG A 359 16.71 53.94 32.91
C ARG A 359 15.75 55.04 32.43
N SER A 360 16.18 55.88 31.50
CA SER A 360 15.35 56.94 30.92
C SER A 360 14.43 56.40 29.84
N GLU A 361 13.23 56.98 29.72
CA GLU A 361 12.27 56.60 28.68
C GLU A 361 12.78 56.97 27.28
N ALA A 362 13.49 58.09 27.16
CA ALA A 362 14.14 58.50 25.92
C ALA A 362 15.12 57.43 25.38
N ASP A 363 15.99 56.89 26.24
CA ASP A 363 16.94 55.84 25.84
C ASP A 363 16.22 54.55 25.44
N LYS A 364 15.10 54.20 26.08
CA LYS A 364 14.30 53.02 25.71
C LYS A 364 13.64 53.18 24.35
N THR A 365 13.13 54.37 24.02
CA THR A 365 12.51 54.66 22.72
C THR A 365 13.54 54.51 21.60
N VAL A 366 14.72 55.11 21.75
CA VAL A 366 15.82 54.99 20.76
C VAL A 366 16.21 53.54 20.53
N VAL A 367 16.38 52.76 21.59
CA VAL A 367 16.74 51.33 21.47
C VAL A 367 15.62 50.51 20.84
N LYS A 368 14.35 50.83 21.12
CA LYS A 368 13.19 50.14 20.53
C LYS A 368 13.08 50.41 19.03
N GLU A 369 13.29 51.65 18.60
CA GLU A 369 13.34 52.03 17.18
C GLU A 369 14.48 51.31 16.47
N ARG A 370 15.70 51.39 17.03
CA ARG A 370 16.88 50.71 16.48
C ARG A 370 16.70 49.20 16.40
N LYS A 371 16.07 48.58 17.40
CA LYS A 371 15.71 47.15 17.36
C LYS A 371 14.79 46.83 16.18
N GLY A 372 13.77 47.65 15.93
CA GLY A 372 12.83 47.48 14.82
C GLY A 372 13.51 47.58 13.45
N GLU A 373 14.40 48.56 13.28
CA GLU A 373 15.23 48.71 12.07
C GLU A 373 16.07 47.46 11.82
N ILE A 374 16.84 47.03 12.82
CA ILE A 374 17.73 45.87 12.69
C ILE A 374 16.92 44.59 12.39
N GLN A 375 15.78 44.39 13.07
CA GLN A 375 14.91 43.25 12.79
C GLN A 375 14.39 43.25 11.33
N LYS A 376 14.07 44.43 10.78
CA LYS A 376 13.65 44.58 9.39
C LYS A 376 14.79 44.24 8.43
N VAL A 377 15.99 44.80 8.64
CA VAL A 377 17.19 44.52 7.83
C VAL A 377 17.51 43.03 7.82
N PHE A 378 17.56 42.37 8.99
CA PHE A 378 17.81 40.92 9.05
C PHE A 378 16.75 40.12 8.30
N ARG A 379 15.49 40.53 8.35
CA ARG A 379 14.41 39.85 7.63
C ARG A 379 14.51 40.04 6.12
N GLU A 380 14.87 41.23 5.65
CA GLU A 380 14.96 41.58 4.23
C GLU A 380 16.22 41.00 3.58
N GLU A 381 17.38 41.15 4.21
CA GLU A 381 18.67 40.73 3.64
C GLU A 381 18.97 39.24 3.82
N THR A 382 18.61 38.67 4.99
CA THR A 382 18.98 37.28 5.34
C THR A 382 17.79 36.34 5.48
N GLY A 383 16.55 36.88 5.46
CA GLY A 383 15.34 36.11 5.74
C GLY A 383 15.24 35.62 7.19
N LEU A 384 16.05 36.17 8.11
CA LEU A 384 16.06 35.77 9.53
C LEU A 384 15.12 36.63 10.34
N ILE A 385 14.29 35.98 11.15
CA ILE A 385 13.44 36.66 12.14
C ILE A 385 14.16 36.57 13.49
N VAL A 386 14.66 37.69 14.00
CA VAL A 386 15.48 37.74 15.21
C VAL A 386 14.78 38.47 16.36
N ASP A 387 14.98 37.98 17.58
CA ASP A 387 14.49 38.57 18.84
C ASP A 387 12.99 38.92 18.89
N VAL A 388 12.16 38.06 18.29
CA VAL A 388 10.69 38.15 18.34
C VAL A 388 10.16 37.12 19.35
N PRO A 389 9.30 37.51 20.30
CA PRO A 389 8.70 36.57 21.25
C PRO A 389 7.80 35.54 20.53
N LYS A 390 7.91 34.27 20.92
CA LYS A 390 7.04 33.19 20.42
C LYS A 390 5.84 33.02 21.35
N ALA A 391 4.69 32.59 20.81
CA ALA A 391 3.55 32.21 21.62
C ALA A 391 3.95 31.08 22.59
N ASN A 392 3.59 31.21 23.86
CA ASN A 392 3.90 30.32 24.98
C ASN A 392 5.31 30.46 25.60
N PHE A 393 6.41 30.34 24.85
CA PHE A 393 7.74 30.41 25.45
C PHE A 393 8.88 30.77 24.47
N GLY A 394 9.85 31.53 24.99
CA GLY A 394 11.09 31.88 24.29
C GLY A 394 10.93 32.95 23.22
N ASN A 395 11.99 33.15 22.45
CA ASN A 395 12.01 34.03 21.29
C ASN A 395 12.52 33.28 20.05
N THR A 396 12.63 33.98 18.93
CA THR A 396 13.18 33.44 17.69
C THR A 396 14.70 33.23 17.72
N ASN A 397 15.40 33.58 18.81
CA ASN A 397 16.84 33.38 18.96
C ASN A 397 17.16 31.97 19.46
N ASP A 398 16.91 30.98 18.61
CA ASP A 398 17.19 29.57 18.89
C ASP A 398 18.49 29.06 18.22
N GLY A 399 18.75 27.76 18.36
CA GLY A 399 19.94 27.12 17.82
C GLY A 399 20.03 27.20 16.28
N ASN A 400 18.91 27.28 15.57
CA ASN A 400 18.93 27.38 14.10
C ASN A 400 19.22 28.81 13.66
N THR A 401 18.57 29.78 14.29
CA THR A 401 18.80 31.20 14.02
C THR A 401 20.26 31.59 14.29
N SER A 402 20.81 31.16 15.44
CA SER A 402 22.23 31.42 15.76
C SER A 402 23.21 30.75 14.79
N ARG A 403 22.93 29.52 14.31
CA ARG A 403 23.76 28.86 13.29
C ARG A 403 23.76 29.63 11.98
N ARG A 404 22.61 30.10 11.52
CA ARG A 404 22.52 30.88 10.27
C ARG A 404 23.22 32.23 10.41
N PHE A 405 23.08 32.91 11.54
CA PHE A 405 23.77 34.16 11.82
C PHE A 405 25.30 34.01 11.74
N PHE A 406 25.87 33.00 12.39
CA PHE A 406 27.33 32.78 12.38
C PHE A 406 27.87 32.08 11.12
N ALA A 407 27.01 31.59 10.23
CA ALA A 407 27.46 30.96 8.98
C ALA A 407 27.94 31.99 7.95
N GLU A 408 27.39 33.20 7.97
CA GLU A 408 27.70 34.27 7.04
C GLU A 408 27.95 35.58 7.80
N PRO A 409 29.05 35.67 8.58
CA PRO A 409 29.32 36.82 9.46
C PRO A 409 29.44 38.14 8.68
N GLN A 410 29.87 38.10 7.41
CA GLN A 410 29.94 39.29 6.56
C GLN A 410 28.58 39.94 6.30
N LYS A 411 27.50 39.15 6.21
CA LYS A 411 26.14 39.70 6.06
C LYS A 411 25.59 40.29 7.36
N ALA A 412 26.13 39.86 8.51
CA ALA A 412 25.84 40.49 9.80
C ALA A 412 26.65 41.78 10.03
N ASN A 413 27.70 42.01 9.24
CA ASN A 413 28.59 43.17 9.26
C ASN A 413 28.25 44.21 8.18
N SER A 414 27.05 44.16 7.57
CA SER A 414 26.67 45.19 6.59
C SER A 414 26.82 46.58 7.22
N GLU A 415 27.39 47.52 6.47
CA GLU A 415 27.85 48.86 6.92
C GLU A 415 26.76 49.70 7.63
N GLU A 416 25.49 49.25 7.62
CA GLU A 416 24.36 49.85 8.32
C GLU A 416 24.14 49.32 9.76
N LEU A 417 24.76 48.21 10.17
CA LEU A 417 24.49 47.52 11.45
C LEU A 417 25.50 47.81 12.57
N THR A 418 26.73 48.22 12.23
CA THR A 418 27.81 48.50 13.19
C THR A 418 28.65 49.67 12.70
N ASP A 419 28.70 50.77 13.46
CA ASP A 419 29.77 51.76 13.31
C ASP A 419 31.11 51.02 13.50
N LYS A 420 31.91 51.01 12.44
CA LYS A 420 33.17 50.28 12.22
C LYS A 420 33.98 49.97 13.49
N GLU A 421 34.13 48.68 13.79
CA GLU A 421 35.41 48.14 14.25
C GLU A 421 35.89 47.13 13.21
N GLN A 422 36.79 47.57 12.34
CA GLN A 422 37.59 46.71 11.50
C GLN A 422 38.60 46.00 12.43
N ASN A 423 38.34 44.74 12.76
CA ASN A 423 39.43 43.89 13.20
C ASN A 423 40.21 43.48 11.94
N GLU A 424 41.37 44.11 11.75
CA GLU A 424 42.43 43.57 10.88
C GLU A 424 42.72 42.14 11.35
N SER A 425 42.33 41.18 10.52
CA SER A 425 42.80 39.81 10.64
C SER A 425 44.22 39.75 10.08
N ASP A 426 45.20 39.97 10.95
CA ASP A 426 46.56 39.49 10.70
C ASP A 426 46.52 37.96 10.76
N ASP A 427 46.33 37.34 9.60
CA ASP A 427 46.60 35.92 9.38
C ASP A 427 48.11 35.69 9.50
N GLU A 428 48.62 35.57 10.73
CA GLU A 428 49.87 34.86 10.98
C GLU A 428 49.57 33.35 10.99
N PRO A 429 50.14 32.56 10.06
CA PRO A 429 50.07 31.10 10.15
C PRO A 429 50.95 30.64 11.32
N CYS A 430 50.33 30.07 12.35
CA CYS A 430 51.05 29.38 13.42
C CYS A 430 51.79 28.12 12.90
N PRO A 431 52.95 27.78 13.49
CA PRO A 431 53.86 26.74 13.03
C PRO A 431 53.35 25.30 13.13
#